data_AF-A0A1E3VS79-F1
#
_entry.id   AF-A0A1E3VS79-F1
#
_cell.length_a   1.000
_cell.length_b   1.000
_cell.length_c   1.000
_cell.angle_alpha   90.00
_cell.angle_beta   90.00
_cell.angle_gamma   90.00
#
_symmetry.space_group_name_H-M   'P 1'
#
loop_
_entity.id
_entity.type
_entity.pdbx_description
1 polymer ?
#
loop_
_entity_poly.entity_id
_entity_poly.type
_entity_poly.pdbx_seq_one_letter_code
_entity_poly.pdbx_strand_id
1 'polypeptide(L)'
;MERPMMKQNRVVLIVIAAALGLAMAPSAMAAPKDFCKNYARKAVGQSNAMQAQGRGCTGFRWHNWYDGHYQWCRDVSKDSAWSEYRVRRNAIFNNGPC
;
A
#
# COMPACT_ATOMS: atom_id res chain seq x y z
N MET A 1 7.25 58.13 29.43
CA MET A 1 8.15 57.81 28.30
C MET A 1 7.45 56.77 27.45
N GLU A 2 6.79 57.26 26.41
CA GLU A 2 5.93 56.50 25.51
C GLU A 2 6.77 55.91 24.38
N ARG A 3 6.57 54.63 24.06
CA ARG A 3 7.30 53.94 22.98
C ARG A 3 6.66 54.33 21.63
N PRO A 4 7.42 54.80 20.64
CA PRO A 4 6.85 55.16 19.35
C PRO A 4 6.41 53.91 18.57
N MET A 5 5.15 53.96 18.14
CA MET A 5 4.44 52.99 17.32
C MET A 5 5.04 52.92 15.91
N MET A 6 5.62 51.78 15.53
CA MET A 6 6.18 51.57 14.19
C MET A 6 5.06 51.46 13.15
N LYS A 7 5.10 52.37 12.16
CA LYS A 7 4.19 52.50 11.02
C LYS A 7 4.16 51.19 10.20
N GLN A 8 3.07 50.44 10.28
CA GLN A 8 2.85 49.21 9.50
C GLN A 8 2.85 49.52 7.99
N ASN A 9 3.92 49.13 7.31
CA ASN A 9 4.04 49.24 5.87
C ASN A 9 3.39 48.00 5.22
N ARG A 10 2.21 48.19 4.60
CA ARG A 10 1.32 47.14 4.05
C ARG A 10 1.90 46.29 2.91
N VAL A 11 3.19 46.37 2.62
CA VAL A 11 3.84 45.67 1.50
C VAL A 11 4.51 44.35 1.96
N VAL A 12 4.67 44.12 3.27
CA VAL A 12 5.29 42.90 3.82
C VAL A 12 4.29 41.75 4.02
N LEU A 13 3.35 41.56 3.08
CA LEU A 13 2.37 40.46 3.12
C LEU A 13 2.48 39.49 1.93
N ILE A 14 3.43 39.66 1.02
CA ILE A 14 3.51 38.84 -0.20
C ILE A 14 4.95 38.38 -0.48
N VAL A 15 5.65 37.69 0.43
CA VAL A 15 6.83 36.91 0.01
C VAL A 15 7.14 35.65 0.86
N ILE A 16 6.72 35.52 2.12
CA ILE A 16 7.04 34.32 2.94
C ILE A 16 5.89 33.32 2.97
N ALA A 17 5.46 32.83 1.80
CA ALA A 17 4.46 31.75 1.69
C ALA A 17 4.89 30.62 0.74
N ALA A 18 6.14 30.63 0.25
CA ALA A 18 6.57 29.76 -0.85
C ALA A 18 7.64 28.71 -0.49
N ALA A 19 7.95 28.47 0.80
CA ALA A 19 9.09 27.64 1.18
C ALA A 19 8.79 26.39 2.05
N LEU A 20 7.53 26.10 2.38
CA LEU A 20 7.15 24.86 3.06
C LEU A 20 5.93 24.24 2.37
N GLY A 21 6.12 23.30 1.45
CA GLY A 21 4.94 22.68 0.83
C GLY A 21 5.10 21.65 -0.28
N LEU A 22 6.27 21.05 -0.52
CA LEU A 22 6.33 19.85 -1.37
C LEU A 22 6.55 18.61 -0.51
N ALA A 23 5.49 18.19 0.18
CA ALA A 23 5.37 16.79 0.55
C ALA A 23 5.16 16.00 -0.75
N MET A 24 6.17 15.25 -1.18
CA MET A 24 6.03 14.30 -2.28
C MET A 24 5.09 13.19 -1.83
N ALA A 25 3.80 13.30 -2.15
CA ALA A 25 2.87 12.20 -1.96
C ALA A 25 3.29 11.06 -2.91
N PRO A 26 3.51 9.82 -2.42
CA PRO A 26 3.69 8.70 -3.32
C PRO A 26 2.38 8.52 -4.09
N SER A 27 2.44 8.70 -5.41
CA SER A 27 1.32 8.38 -6.27
C SER A 27 1.05 6.88 -6.15
N ALA A 28 -0.06 6.52 -5.51
CA ALA A 28 -0.54 5.15 -5.41
C ALA A 28 -0.98 4.68 -6.80
N MET A 29 -0.02 4.27 -7.63
CA MET A 29 -0.32 3.66 -8.92
C MET A 29 -0.90 2.29 -8.64
N ALA A 30 -2.20 2.14 -8.92
CA ALA A 30 -2.88 0.86 -8.89
C ALA A 30 -2.11 -0.16 -9.74
N ALA A 31 -2.00 -1.39 -9.26
CA ALA A 31 -1.25 -2.41 -9.96
C ALA A 31 -1.85 -2.71 -11.36
N PRO A 32 -1.02 -3.00 -12.38
CA PRO A 32 -1.51 -3.32 -13.73
C PRO A 32 -2.47 -4.52 -13.73
N LYS A 33 -3.49 -4.49 -14.59
CA LYS A 33 -4.54 -5.55 -14.63
C LYS A 33 -3.95 -6.95 -14.77
N ASP A 34 -3.01 -7.15 -15.70
CA ASP A 34 -2.42 -8.47 -15.95
C ASP A 34 -1.51 -8.94 -14.81
N PHE A 35 -0.85 -7.99 -14.13
CA PHE A 35 -0.15 -8.29 -12.89
C PHE A 35 -1.14 -8.79 -11.82
N CYS A 36 -2.30 -8.15 -11.67
CA CYS A 36 -3.30 -8.59 -10.70
C CYS A 36 -3.96 -9.92 -11.04
N LYS A 37 -4.18 -10.23 -12.33
CA LYS A 37 -4.64 -11.56 -12.76
C LYS A 37 -3.63 -12.64 -12.34
N ASN A 38 -2.34 -12.37 -12.54
CA ASN A 38 -1.27 -13.30 -12.16
C ASN A 38 -1.17 -13.44 -10.64
N TYR A 39 -1.20 -12.33 -9.91
CA TYR A 39 -1.24 -12.34 -8.45
C TYR A 39 -2.38 -13.20 -7.92
N ALA A 40 -3.61 -13.01 -8.42
CA ALA A 40 -4.78 -13.72 -7.96
C ALA A 40 -4.69 -15.24 -8.22
N ARG A 41 -4.21 -15.67 -9.40
CA ARG A 41 -3.96 -17.09 -9.69
C ARG A 41 -2.95 -17.70 -8.71
N LYS A 42 -1.85 -17.00 -8.46
CA LYS A 42 -0.83 -17.43 -7.49
C LYS A 42 -1.39 -17.49 -6.08
N ALA A 43 -2.14 -16.48 -5.66
CA ALA A 43 -2.71 -16.40 -4.32
C ALA A 43 -3.67 -17.56 -4.04
N VAL A 44 -4.55 -17.91 -4.99
CA VAL A 44 -5.43 -19.08 -4.89
C VAL A 44 -4.64 -20.39 -4.80
N GLY A 45 -3.65 -20.58 -5.68
CA GLY A 45 -2.81 -21.79 -5.64
C GLY A 45 -2.07 -21.94 -4.31
N GLN A 46 -1.57 -20.84 -3.77
CA GLN A 46 -0.93 -20.76 -2.47
C GLN A 46 -1.92 -21.08 -1.34
N SER A 47 -3.13 -20.50 -1.35
CA SER A 47 -4.19 -20.82 -0.38
C SER A 47 -4.56 -22.30 -0.39
N ASN A 48 -4.67 -22.91 -1.58
CA ASN A 48 -4.99 -24.33 -1.71
C ASN A 48 -3.84 -25.21 -1.17
N ALA A 49 -2.59 -24.86 -1.44
CA ALA A 49 -1.43 -25.58 -0.91
C ALA A 49 -1.40 -25.54 0.62
N MET A 50 -1.66 -24.38 1.22
CA MET A 50 -1.70 -24.21 2.67
C MET A 50 -2.82 -25.01 3.35
N GLN A 51 -3.99 -25.11 2.70
CA GLN A 51 -5.10 -25.96 3.13
C GLN A 51 -4.74 -27.45 3.00
N ALA A 52 -4.16 -27.87 1.87
CA ALA A 52 -3.75 -29.25 1.63
C ALA A 52 -2.67 -29.73 2.61
N GLN A 53 -1.79 -28.81 3.07
CA GLN A 53 -0.79 -29.08 4.10
C GLN A 53 -1.38 -29.10 5.53
N GLY A 54 -2.66 -28.81 5.72
CA GLY A 54 -3.29 -28.79 7.05
C GLY A 54 -2.76 -27.69 7.97
N ARG A 55 -2.18 -26.60 7.44
CA ARG A 55 -1.53 -25.55 8.24
C ARG A 55 -2.50 -24.63 9.02
N GLY A 56 -3.81 -24.77 8.80
CA GLY A 56 -4.83 -23.95 9.48
C GLY A 56 -4.88 -22.48 9.06
N CYS A 57 -4.18 -22.09 7.99
CA CYS A 57 -4.25 -20.73 7.48
C CYS A 57 -5.63 -20.42 6.88
N THR A 58 -6.29 -19.39 7.41
CA THR A 58 -7.65 -18.99 7.04
C THR A 58 -7.78 -17.46 6.91
N GLY A 59 -8.99 -16.96 6.69
CA GLY A 59 -9.28 -15.52 6.62
C GLY A 59 -9.03 -14.91 5.24
N PHE A 60 -9.12 -13.58 5.17
CA PHE A 60 -9.07 -12.81 3.91
C PHE A 60 -7.80 -13.13 3.10
N ARG A 61 -6.67 -13.32 3.78
CA ARG A 61 -5.40 -13.67 3.14
C ARG A 61 -5.47 -15.05 2.47
N TRP A 62 -6.05 -16.06 3.12
CA TRP A 62 -5.89 -17.46 2.71
C TRP A 62 -7.14 -18.09 2.08
N HIS A 63 -8.14 -17.29 1.68
CA HIS A 63 -9.27 -17.80 0.90
C HIS A 63 -8.84 -18.25 -0.50
N ASN A 64 -9.64 -19.13 -1.13
CA ASN A 64 -9.40 -19.67 -2.47
C ASN A 64 -10.20 -18.96 -3.58
N TRP A 65 -10.88 -17.87 -3.27
CA TRP A 65 -11.62 -17.07 -4.26
C TRP A 65 -10.71 -16.16 -5.07
N TYR A 66 -10.68 -16.37 -6.39
CA TYR A 66 -9.88 -15.58 -7.32
C TYR A 66 -10.25 -14.09 -7.30
N ASP A 67 -11.55 -13.78 -7.35
CA ASP A 67 -12.03 -12.40 -7.48
C ASP A 67 -11.64 -11.54 -6.28
N GLY A 68 -11.66 -12.08 -5.06
CA GLY A 68 -11.22 -11.37 -3.86
C GLY A 68 -9.75 -10.97 -3.93
N HIS A 69 -8.88 -11.88 -4.39
CA HIS A 69 -7.44 -11.57 -4.56
C HIS A 69 -7.20 -10.58 -5.69
N TYR A 70 -7.96 -10.69 -6.77
CA TYR A 70 -7.87 -9.78 -7.90
C TYR A 70 -8.31 -8.37 -7.51
N GLN A 71 -9.46 -8.23 -6.85
CA GLN A 71 -9.98 -6.95 -6.35
C GLN A 71 -9.01 -6.32 -5.37
N TRP A 72 -8.54 -7.07 -4.36
CA TRP A 72 -7.54 -6.57 -3.42
C TRP A 72 -6.28 -6.05 -4.13
N CYS A 73 -5.76 -6.77 -5.13
CA CYS A 73 -4.60 -6.32 -5.88
C CYS A 73 -4.85 -5.01 -6.65
N ARG A 74 -6.08 -4.81 -7.16
CA ARG A 74 -6.45 -3.59 -7.89
C ARG A 74 -6.55 -2.37 -6.98
N ASP A 75 -6.75 -2.58 -5.68
CA ASP A 75 -6.88 -1.52 -4.67
C ASP A 75 -5.54 -1.11 -4.05
N VAL A 76 -4.47 -1.87 -4.30
CA VAL A 76 -3.13 -1.62 -3.75
C VAL A 76 -2.09 -1.33 -4.83
N SER A 77 -0.96 -0.78 -4.41
CA SER A 77 0.18 -0.60 -5.30
C SER A 77 0.76 -1.96 -5.75
N LYS A 78 1.40 -1.97 -6.91
CA LYS A 78 2.12 -3.17 -7.40
C LYS A 78 3.15 -3.67 -6.37
N ASP A 79 3.84 -2.76 -5.69
CA ASP A 79 4.85 -3.11 -4.69
C ASP A 79 4.23 -3.73 -3.42
N SER A 80 3.08 -3.23 -2.99
CA SER A 80 2.30 -3.82 -1.89
C SER A 80 1.85 -5.24 -2.22
N ALA A 81 1.29 -5.44 -3.42
CA ALA A 81 0.90 -6.77 -3.89
C ALA A 81 2.09 -7.73 -4.05
N TRP A 82 3.24 -7.21 -4.49
CA TRP A 82 4.48 -7.98 -4.57
C TRP A 82 5.02 -8.34 -3.18
N SER A 83 4.94 -7.43 -2.21
CA SER A 83 5.30 -7.69 -0.82
C SER A 83 4.44 -8.79 -0.20
N GLU A 84 3.12 -8.71 -0.43
CA GLU A 84 2.18 -9.74 0.02
C GLU A 84 2.52 -11.11 -0.59
N TYR A 85 2.77 -11.18 -1.89
CA TYR A 85 3.22 -12.42 -2.55
C TYR A 85 4.46 -13.02 -1.89
N ARG A 86 5.45 -12.21 -1.48
CA ARG A 86 6.64 -12.69 -0.77
C ARG A 86 6.32 -13.27 0.59
N VAL A 87 5.43 -12.63 1.36
CA VAL A 87 5.00 -13.16 2.67
C VAL A 87 4.27 -14.49 2.50
N ARG A 88 3.39 -14.62 1.49
CA ARG A 88 2.74 -15.90 1.17
C ARG A 88 3.73 -16.99 0.77
N ARG A 89 4.74 -16.63 -0.03
CA ARG A 89 5.82 -17.53 -0.44
C ARG A 89 6.62 -17.99 0.78
N ASN A 90 6.91 -17.08 1.71
CA ASN A 90 7.61 -17.39 2.96
C ASN A 90 6.81 -18.37 3.83
N ALA A 91 5.49 -18.19 3.92
CA ALA A 91 4.64 -19.16 4.61
C ALA A 91 4.81 -20.55 3.99
N ILE A 92 4.67 -20.69 2.67
CA ILE A 92 4.72 -22.01 2.01
C ILE A 92 6.08 -22.69 2.09
N PHE A 93 7.16 -21.96 1.79
CA PHE A 93 8.48 -22.59 1.57
C PHE A 93 9.39 -22.52 2.79
N ASN A 94 9.16 -21.59 3.70
CA ASN A 94 10.03 -21.36 4.86
C ASN A 94 9.28 -21.57 6.19
N ASN A 95 8.12 -22.24 6.16
CA ASN A 95 7.25 -22.45 7.32
C ASN A 95 6.90 -21.14 8.07
N GLY A 96 6.84 -20.02 7.35
CA GLY A 96 6.48 -18.72 7.90
C GLY A 96 5.02 -18.68 8.41
N PRO A 97 4.64 -17.66 9.19
CA PRO A 97 3.31 -17.55 9.76
C PRO A 97 2.21 -17.39 8.71
N CYS A 98 1.01 -17.83 9.08
CA CYS A 98 -0.24 -17.33 8.52
C CYS A 98 -0.50 -15.91 9.06
#